data_AF-A0A662NPV7-F1
#
_entry.id   AF-A0A662NPV7-F1
#
_cell.length_a   1.000
_cell.length_b   1.000
_cell.length_c   1.000
_cell.angle_alpha   90.00
_cell.angle_beta   90.00
_cell.angle_gamma   90.00
#
_symmetry.space_group_name_H-M   'P 1'
#
loop_
_entity.id
_entity.type
_entity.pdbx_description
1 polymer ?
#
loop_
_entity_poly.entity_id
_entity_poly.type
_entity_poly.pdbx_seq_one_letter_code
_entity_poly.pdbx_strand_id
1 'polypeptide(L)'
;MPRKKKSTTAESVREVKLQLSGVRAPETWEDILKLIFPKNTTRQNLAKVILRKLAQLKGAHEHITTHDWLPLVLEAMKEDPVYSELGRILEERWIELERKGVSRVEQVKILTREANELQTQLGLGEEYPPGFGKYRGAWYPVVNILIKAGMIEKKGSYLELSETFSMKLERIAKIWKKFVGEEEERW
;
A
#
# COMPACT_ATOMS: atom_id res chain seq x y z
N MET A 1 -47.43 -13.63 3.27
CA MET A 1 -46.28 -14.54 3.44
C MET A 1 -45.07 -13.74 3.95
N PRO A 2 -44.50 -14.04 5.13
CA PRO A 2 -43.30 -13.35 5.59
C PRO A 2 -42.05 -13.98 4.96
N ARG A 3 -41.23 -13.17 4.27
CA ARG A 3 -39.91 -13.60 3.78
C ARG A 3 -38.97 -13.72 4.99
N LYS A 4 -38.54 -14.95 5.30
CA LYS A 4 -37.42 -15.20 6.22
C LYS A 4 -36.17 -14.48 5.69
N LYS A 5 -35.69 -13.47 6.39
CA LYS A 5 -34.31 -12.96 6.23
C LYS A 5 -33.38 -14.08 6.72
N LYS A 6 -32.85 -14.90 5.80
CA LYS A 6 -31.76 -15.82 6.13
C LYS A 6 -30.55 -14.98 6.56
N SER A 7 -29.96 -15.37 7.68
CA SER A 7 -28.80 -14.78 8.34
C SER A 7 -27.59 -14.77 7.39
N THR A 8 -27.41 -13.65 6.68
CA THR A 8 -26.28 -13.37 5.78
C THR A 8 -24.94 -13.26 6.53
N THR A 9 -24.95 -13.05 7.84
CA THR A 9 -23.74 -12.84 8.65
C THR A 9 -23.01 -14.14 8.98
N ALA A 10 -23.73 -15.24 9.27
CA ALA A 10 -23.10 -16.50 9.62
C ALA A 10 -22.46 -17.21 8.42
N GLU A 11 -23.13 -17.17 7.25
CA GLU A 11 -22.59 -17.71 5.99
C GLU A 11 -21.36 -16.93 5.51
N SER A 12 -21.40 -15.59 5.57
CA SER A 12 -20.25 -14.76 5.22
C SER A 12 -19.07 -14.94 6.18
N VAL A 13 -19.31 -15.08 7.49
CA VAL A 13 -18.24 -15.40 8.45
C VAL A 13 -17.64 -16.78 8.18
N ARG A 14 -18.45 -17.76 7.76
CA ARG A 14 -17.98 -19.12 7.44
C ARG A 14 -17.15 -19.16 6.15
N GLU A 15 -17.56 -18.39 5.14
CA GLU A 15 -16.85 -18.22 3.87
C GLU A 15 -15.51 -17.51 4.07
N VAL A 16 -15.48 -16.44 4.88
CA VAL A 16 -14.24 -15.77 5.28
C VAL A 16 -13.33 -16.71 6.07
N LYS A 17 -13.87 -17.50 7.01
CA LYS A 17 -13.08 -18.52 7.73
C LYS A 17 -12.46 -19.54 6.79
N LEU A 18 -13.20 -20.03 5.80
CA LEU A 18 -12.69 -21.00 4.82
C LEU A 18 -11.58 -20.40 3.93
N GLN A 19 -11.69 -19.12 3.57
CA GLN A 19 -10.63 -18.42 2.83
C GLN A 19 -9.35 -18.23 3.65
N LEU A 20 -9.48 -18.15 4.98
CA LEU A 20 -8.36 -17.95 5.90
C LEU A 20 -7.78 -19.25 6.47
N SER A 21 -8.53 -20.36 6.44
CA SER A 21 -8.04 -21.70 6.82
C SER A 21 -7.03 -22.18 5.78
N GLY A 22 -5.75 -21.97 6.07
CA GLY A 22 -4.62 -22.22 5.15
C GLY A 22 -3.66 -21.03 5.04
N VAL A 23 -4.03 -19.87 5.57
CA VAL A 23 -3.17 -18.70 5.67
C VAL A 23 -2.58 -18.63 7.07
N ARG A 24 -1.24 -18.77 7.17
CA ARG A 24 -0.51 -18.60 8.43
C ARG A 24 -0.89 -17.29 9.10
N ALA A 25 -0.90 -17.27 10.43
CA ALA A 25 -1.09 -16.03 11.18
C ALA A 25 -0.10 -14.95 10.70
N PRO A 26 -0.57 -13.71 10.46
CA PRO A 26 0.32 -12.65 10.02
C PRO A 26 1.31 -12.32 11.14
N GLU A 27 2.59 -12.42 10.84
CA GLU A 27 3.69 -12.16 11.79
C GLU A 27 4.42 -10.87 11.45
N THR A 28 4.29 -10.41 10.21
CA THR A 28 4.90 -9.19 9.71
C THR A 28 3.83 -8.22 9.23
N TRP A 29 4.21 -6.95 9.10
CA TRP A 29 3.35 -5.94 8.49
C TRP A 29 3.12 -6.25 7.00
N GLU A 30 4.07 -6.87 6.30
CA GLU A 30 3.88 -7.36 4.92
C GLU A 30 2.78 -8.44 4.82
N ASP A 31 2.66 -9.33 5.80
CA ASP A 31 1.58 -10.31 5.83
C ASP A 31 0.23 -9.62 6.00
N ILE A 32 0.16 -8.59 6.84
CA ILE A 32 -1.03 -7.74 6.99
C ILE A 32 -1.36 -7.03 5.67
N LEU A 33 -0.38 -6.54 4.93
CA LEU A 33 -0.61 -5.90 3.62
C LEU A 33 -1.20 -6.86 2.59
N LYS A 34 -0.80 -8.14 2.59
CA LYS A 34 -1.40 -9.16 1.71
C LYS A 34 -2.89 -9.39 2.03
N LEU A 35 -3.27 -9.26 3.30
CA LEU A 35 -4.66 -9.38 3.75
C LEU A 35 -5.49 -8.13 3.42
N ILE A 36 -4.92 -6.94 3.58
CA ILE A 36 -5.60 -5.66 3.33
C ILE A 36 -5.75 -5.40 1.82
N PHE A 37 -4.76 -5.79 1.02
CA PHE A 37 -4.73 -5.57 -0.43
C PHE A 37 -4.62 -6.90 -1.19
N PRO A 38 -5.62 -7.81 -1.07
CA PRO A 38 -5.53 -9.11 -1.69
C PRO A 38 -5.41 -8.98 -3.21
N LYS A 39 -4.42 -9.66 -3.79
CA LYS A 39 -4.14 -9.68 -5.24
C LYS A 39 -3.87 -8.31 -5.89
N ASN A 40 -3.60 -7.25 -5.10
CA ASN A 40 -3.28 -5.92 -5.62
C ASN A 40 -1.83 -5.54 -5.31
N THR A 41 -0.90 -6.06 -6.10
CA THR A 41 0.55 -5.83 -5.97
C THR A 41 0.93 -4.37 -5.94
N THR A 42 0.30 -3.53 -6.78
CA THR A 42 0.55 -2.07 -6.77
C THR A 42 0.25 -1.42 -5.43
N ARG A 43 -0.89 -1.74 -4.83
CA ARG A 43 -1.24 -1.20 -3.49
C ARG A 43 -0.34 -1.78 -2.41
N GLN A 44 0.04 -3.06 -2.50
CA GLN A 44 0.98 -3.68 -1.57
C GLN A 44 2.35 -3.01 -1.63
N ASN A 45 2.93 -2.82 -2.82
CA ASN A 45 4.21 -2.15 -3.02
C ASN A 45 4.19 -0.72 -2.50
N LEU A 46 3.15 0.04 -2.82
CA LEU A 46 3.02 1.40 -2.34
C LEU A 46 2.91 1.48 -0.82
N ALA A 47 2.07 0.62 -0.21
CA ALA A 47 1.98 0.53 1.24
C ALA A 47 3.31 0.12 1.88
N LYS A 48 4.06 -0.79 1.22
CA LYS A 48 5.39 -1.23 1.64
C LYS A 48 6.36 -0.05 1.72
N VAL A 49 6.46 0.72 0.66
CA VAL A 49 7.34 1.90 0.61
C VAL A 49 6.95 2.94 1.65
N ILE A 50 5.66 3.27 1.78
CA ILE A 50 5.17 4.23 2.78
C ILE A 50 5.58 3.85 4.20
N LEU A 51 5.27 2.63 4.63
CA LEU A 51 5.52 2.19 6.00
C LEU A 51 7.02 2.08 6.28
N ARG A 52 7.82 1.63 5.31
CA ARG A 52 9.28 1.59 5.43
C ARG A 52 9.86 2.99 5.58
N LYS A 53 9.41 3.95 4.77
CA LYS A 53 9.88 5.34 4.87
C LYS A 53 9.50 5.95 6.21
N LEU A 54 8.27 5.76 6.68
CA LEU A 54 7.85 6.23 8.00
C LEU A 54 8.63 5.56 9.15
N ALA A 55 9.00 4.28 9.01
CA ALA A 55 9.85 3.59 9.98
C ALA A 55 11.25 4.20 10.06
N GLN A 56 11.84 4.55 8.91
CA GLN A 56 13.16 5.20 8.83
C GLN A 56 13.15 6.62 9.43
N LEU A 57 12.01 7.31 9.33
CA LEU A 57 11.85 8.67 9.87
C LEU A 57 11.57 8.71 11.37
N LYS A 58 11.26 7.57 12.00
CA LYS A 58 10.97 7.47 13.44
C LYS A 58 12.25 7.75 14.25
N GLY A 59 12.55 9.04 14.46
CA GLY A 59 13.77 9.55 15.10
C GLY A 59 14.40 10.78 14.42
N ALA A 60 13.91 11.20 13.24
CA ALA A 60 14.41 12.35 12.48
C ALA A 60 13.42 13.53 12.50
N HIS A 61 13.92 14.75 12.26
CA HIS A 61 13.10 15.96 12.05
C HIS A 61 12.37 15.99 10.68
N GLU A 62 12.47 14.92 9.90
CA GLU A 62 11.86 14.80 8.58
C GLU A 62 10.48 14.14 8.68
N HIS A 63 9.53 14.65 7.88
CA HIS A 63 8.14 14.22 7.90
C HIS A 63 7.64 13.91 6.49
N ILE A 64 6.79 12.88 6.35
CA ILE A 64 6.02 12.66 5.12
C ILE A 64 4.72 13.44 5.23
N THR A 65 4.50 14.36 4.31
CA THR A 65 3.24 15.05 4.13
C THR A 65 2.39 14.37 3.07
N THR A 66 1.11 14.75 3.00
CA THR A 66 0.23 14.32 1.90
C THR A 66 0.69 14.80 0.51
N HIS A 67 1.63 15.74 0.45
CA HIS A 67 2.19 16.30 -0.79
C HIS A 67 3.44 15.58 -1.28
N ASP A 68 4.04 14.72 -0.45
CA ASP A 68 5.24 13.93 -0.75
C ASP A 68 4.92 12.62 -1.49
N TRP A 69 3.74 12.55 -2.12
CA TRP A 69 3.29 11.34 -2.80
C TRP A 69 4.16 10.98 -4.00
N LEU A 70 4.71 11.96 -4.74
CA LEU A 70 5.48 11.68 -5.97
C LEU A 70 6.74 10.86 -5.71
N PRO A 71 7.67 11.25 -4.80
CA PRO A 71 8.85 10.43 -4.51
C PRO A 71 8.48 9.02 -4.07
N LEU A 72 7.44 8.86 -3.24
CA LEU A 72 7.00 7.56 -2.75
C LEU A 72 6.36 6.70 -3.86
N VAL A 73 5.66 7.31 -4.80
CA VAL A 73 5.12 6.63 -5.98
C VAL A 73 6.26 6.15 -6.89
N LEU A 74 7.25 6.99 -7.14
CA LEU A 74 8.41 6.63 -7.97
C LEU A 74 9.24 5.52 -7.32
N GLU A 75 9.45 5.59 -6.01
CA GLU A 75 10.11 4.54 -5.24
C GLU A 75 9.31 3.22 -5.28
N ALA A 76 7.99 3.27 -5.13
CA ALA A 76 7.14 2.09 -5.25
C ALA A 76 7.15 1.48 -6.65
N MET A 77 7.26 2.29 -7.70
CA MET A 77 7.41 1.82 -9.08
C MET A 77 8.76 1.13 -9.30
N LYS A 78 9.85 1.65 -8.72
CA LYS A 78 11.18 1.04 -8.78
C LYS A 78 11.23 -0.37 -8.18
N GLU A 79 10.39 -0.64 -7.18
CA GLU A 79 10.27 -1.97 -6.57
C GLU A 79 9.36 -2.93 -7.34
N ASP A 80 8.61 -2.44 -8.33
CA ASP A 80 7.77 -3.28 -9.18
C ASP A 80 8.61 -3.85 -10.32
N PRO A 81 8.76 -5.17 -10.46
CA PRO A 81 9.56 -5.76 -11.54
C PRO A 81 9.12 -5.28 -12.93
N VAL A 82 7.83 -5.02 -13.12
CA VAL A 82 7.27 -4.58 -14.41
C VAL A 82 7.62 -3.11 -14.70
N TYR A 83 7.59 -2.25 -13.68
CA TYR A 83 7.76 -0.79 -13.87
C TYR A 83 9.07 -0.25 -13.32
N SER A 84 10.00 -1.12 -12.92
CA SER A 84 11.25 -0.75 -12.25
C SER A 84 12.05 0.28 -13.05
N GLU A 85 12.28 -0.02 -14.33
CA GLU A 85 13.02 0.85 -15.25
C GLU A 85 12.27 2.15 -15.55
N LEU A 86 10.94 2.08 -15.74
CA LEU A 86 10.10 3.26 -15.90
C LEU A 86 10.18 4.18 -14.67
N GLY A 87 10.12 3.60 -13.46
CA GLY A 87 10.26 4.33 -12.20
C GLY A 87 11.61 5.02 -12.07
N ARG A 88 12.70 4.35 -12.47
CA ARG A 88 14.06 4.92 -12.48
C ARG A 88 14.18 6.13 -13.40
N ILE A 89 13.74 6.01 -14.65
CA ILE A 89 13.79 7.10 -15.63
C ILE A 89 12.98 8.31 -15.15
N LEU A 90 11.76 8.07 -14.63
CA LEU A 90 10.90 9.14 -14.13
C LEU A 90 11.43 9.81 -12.86
N GLU A 91 12.16 9.09 -12.00
CA GLU A 91 12.84 9.65 -10.83
C GLU A 91 13.98 10.57 -11.23
N GLU A 92 14.84 10.13 -12.14
CA GLU A 92 15.92 10.96 -12.70
C GLU A 92 15.35 12.25 -13.32
N ARG A 93 14.26 12.10 -14.07
CA ARG A 93 13.56 13.23 -14.66
C ARG A 93 12.97 14.17 -13.63
N TRP A 94 12.35 13.63 -12.58
CA TRP A 94 11.78 14.44 -11.49
C TRP A 94 12.87 15.29 -10.80
N ILE A 95 14.01 14.67 -10.49
CA ILE A 95 15.17 15.36 -9.88
C ILE A 95 15.68 16.48 -10.80
N GLU A 96 15.74 16.24 -12.11
CA GLU A 96 16.13 17.27 -13.09
C GLU A 96 15.15 18.45 -13.11
N LEU A 97 13.84 18.18 -13.13
CA LEU A 97 12.81 19.21 -13.14
C LEU A 97 12.80 20.01 -11.83
N GLU A 98 13.07 19.35 -10.70
CA GLU A 98 13.22 19.99 -9.39
C GLU A 98 14.40 20.95 -9.36
N ARG A 99 15.58 20.52 -9.86
CA ARG A 99 16.77 21.38 -9.98
C ARG A 99 16.53 22.59 -10.90
N LYS A 100 15.67 22.44 -11.91
CA LYS A 100 15.27 23.52 -12.82
C LYS A 100 14.20 24.45 -12.24
N GLY A 101 13.75 24.22 -11.01
CA GLY A 101 12.71 25.04 -10.37
C GLY A 101 11.33 24.90 -11.01
N VAL A 102 11.08 23.81 -11.75
CA VAL A 102 9.78 23.56 -12.38
C VAL A 102 8.74 23.31 -11.30
N SER A 103 7.60 24.00 -11.38
CA SER A 103 6.53 23.85 -10.37
C SER A 103 6.04 22.41 -10.26
N ARG A 104 5.60 22.02 -9.06
CA ARG A 104 5.10 20.65 -8.80
C ARG A 104 3.96 20.23 -9.73
N VAL A 105 3.06 21.16 -10.05
CA VAL A 105 1.94 20.91 -10.97
C VAL A 105 2.46 20.57 -12.37
N GLU A 106 3.46 21.31 -12.83
CA GLU A 106 4.05 21.12 -14.15
C GLU A 106 4.93 19.85 -14.21
N GLN A 107 5.68 19.57 -13.14
CA GLN A 107 6.40 18.30 -12.99
C GLN A 107 5.46 17.10 -13.21
N VAL A 108 4.30 17.10 -12.54
CA VAL A 108 3.33 16.00 -12.66
C VAL A 108 2.79 15.87 -14.09
N LYS A 109 2.53 16.97 -14.79
CA LYS A 109 2.08 16.91 -16.19
C LYS A 109 3.16 16.32 -17.10
N ILE A 110 4.40 16.82 -16.98
CA ILE A 110 5.54 16.35 -17.77
C ILE A 110 5.75 14.86 -17.54
N LEU A 111 5.88 14.44 -16.28
CA LEU A 111 6.11 13.03 -15.92
C LEU A 111 4.94 12.13 -16.35
N THR A 112 3.69 12.60 -16.29
CA THR A 112 2.55 11.82 -16.78
C THR A 112 2.64 11.58 -18.28
N ARG A 113 3.00 12.62 -19.06
CA ARG A 113 3.16 12.51 -20.51
C ARG A 113 4.32 11.58 -20.85
N GLU A 114 5.49 11.81 -20.27
CA GLU A 114 6.70 11.01 -20.51
C GLU A 114 6.48 9.55 -20.09
N ALA A 115 5.75 9.29 -19.00
CA ALA A 115 5.42 7.93 -18.59
C ALA A 115 4.64 7.16 -19.67
N ASN A 116 3.66 7.80 -20.31
CA ASN A 116 2.86 7.17 -21.37
C ASN A 116 3.69 6.90 -22.63
N GLU A 117 4.58 7.82 -22.98
CA GLU A 117 5.51 7.67 -24.12
C GLU A 117 6.51 6.53 -23.86
N LEU A 118 7.17 6.54 -22.70
CA LEU A 118 8.16 5.54 -22.30
C LEU A 118 7.55 4.14 -22.19
N GLN A 119 6.33 4.02 -21.68
CA GLN A 119 5.65 2.74 -21.59
C GLN A 119 5.47 2.09 -22.96
N THR A 120 5.17 2.89 -23.99
CA THR A 120 5.05 2.42 -25.38
C THR A 120 6.42 1.96 -25.91
N GLN A 121 7.47 2.73 -25.63
CA GLN A 121 8.84 2.42 -26.06
C GLN A 121 9.41 1.17 -25.37
N LEU A 122 9.07 0.95 -24.10
CA LEU A 122 9.51 -0.20 -23.30
C LEU A 122 8.69 -1.47 -23.61
N GLY A 123 7.72 -1.42 -24.51
CA GLY A 123 6.87 -2.57 -24.85
C GLY A 123 5.92 -2.98 -23.71
N LEU A 124 5.70 -2.12 -22.72
CA LEU A 124 4.79 -2.34 -21.59
C LEU A 124 3.33 -2.06 -21.99
N GLY A 125 2.90 -2.55 -23.17
CA GLY A 125 1.65 -2.21 -23.87
C GLY A 125 0.35 -2.53 -23.13
N GLU A 126 -0.73 -2.90 -23.85
CA GLU A 126 -2.07 -3.13 -23.26
C GLU A 126 -2.08 -4.15 -22.11
N GLU A 127 -1.16 -5.10 -22.11
CA GLU A 127 -0.99 -6.12 -21.06
C GLU A 127 -0.68 -5.51 -19.68
N TYR A 128 -0.02 -4.35 -19.66
CA TYR A 128 0.42 -3.67 -18.44
C TYR A 128 -0.07 -2.22 -18.45
N PRO A 129 -1.17 -1.87 -17.75
CA PRO A 129 -1.75 -0.52 -17.81
C PRO A 129 -0.78 0.54 -17.25
N PRO A 130 -0.97 1.85 -17.56
CA PRO A 130 0.00 2.89 -17.18
C PRO A 130 0.43 2.88 -15.72
N GLY A 131 1.70 2.52 -15.49
CA GLY A 131 2.27 2.33 -14.17
C GLY A 131 2.18 3.59 -13.33
N PHE A 132 2.69 4.71 -13.84
CA PHE A 132 2.70 5.98 -13.10
C PHE A 132 1.29 6.45 -12.70
N GLY A 133 0.34 6.45 -13.65
CA GLY A 133 -1.05 6.80 -13.39
C GLY A 133 -1.71 5.87 -12.36
N LYS A 134 -1.45 4.56 -12.45
CA LYS A 134 -1.96 3.54 -11.52
C LYS A 134 -1.43 3.74 -10.11
N TYR A 135 -0.12 3.90 -9.93
CA TYR A 135 0.49 4.14 -8.62
C TYR A 135 0.04 5.48 -8.02
N ARG A 136 0.01 6.54 -8.83
CA ARG A 136 -0.54 7.84 -8.42
C ARG A 136 -1.99 7.75 -7.97
N GLY A 137 -2.84 7.06 -8.74
CA GLY A 137 -4.25 6.85 -8.39
C GLY A 137 -4.44 6.00 -7.12
N ALA A 138 -3.47 5.14 -6.79
CA ALA A 138 -3.49 4.30 -5.61
C ALA A 138 -3.07 5.02 -4.31
N TRP A 139 -2.36 6.15 -4.40
CA TRP A 139 -1.83 6.88 -3.23
C TRP A 139 -2.87 7.15 -2.14
N TYR A 140 -3.90 7.96 -2.45
CA TYR A 140 -4.89 8.34 -1.46
C TYR A 140 -5.69 7.14 -0.92
N PRO A 141 -6.16 6.19 -1.77
CA PRO A 141 -6.77 4.96 -1.28
C PRO A 141 -5.88 4.18 -0.31
N VAL A 142 -4.59 4.00 -0.63
CA VAL A 142 -3.65 3.25 0.22
C VAL A 142 -3.45 3.95 1.55
N VAL A 143 -3.13 5.25 1.54
CA VAL A 143 -2.95 6.04 2.78
C VAL A 143 -4.18 5.96 3.67
N ASN A 144 -5.38 6.17 3.10
CA ASN A 144 -6.62 6.11 3.87
C ASN A 144 -6.89 4.72 4.46
N ILE A 145 -6.57 3.66 3.73
CA ILE A 145 -6.73 2.29 4.22
C ILE A 145 -5.72 2.00 5.34
N LEU A 146 -4.46 2.43 5.22
CA LEU A 146 -3.45 2.28 6.26
C LEU A 146 -3.84 3.03 7.55
N ILE A 147 -4.44 4.22 7.43
CA ILE A 147 -4.99 4.98 8.57
C ILE A 147 -6.12 4.19 9.21
N LYS A 148 -7.10 3.70 8.42
CA LYS A 148 -8.24 2.93 8.93
C LYS A 148 -7.81 1.60 9.57
N ALA A 149 -6.76 0.98 9.06
CA ALA A 149 -6.14 -0.21 9.64
C ALA A 149 -5.32 0.10 10.90
N GLY A 150 -5.14 1.38 11.24
CA GLY A 150 -4.37 1.82 12.40
C GLY A 150 -2.87 1.55 12.28
N MET A 151 -2.35 1.39 11.05
CA MET A 151 -0.92 1.19 10.79
C MET A 151 -0.16 2.52 10.85
N ILE A 152 -0.81 3.58 10.38
CA ILE A 152 -0.30 4.95 10.36
C ILE A 152 -1.34 5.90 10.93
N GLU A 153 -0.89 7.06 11.41
CA GLU A 153 -1.73 8.14 11.91
C GLU A 153 -1.42 9.43 11.16
N LYS A 154 -2.41 10.33 11.12
CA LYS A 154 -2.25 11.67 10.56
C LYS A 154 -2.22 12.68 11.71
N LYS A 155 -1.11 13.40 11.86
CA LYS A 155 -0.97 14.50 12.81
C LYS A 155 -0.83 15.81 12.03
N GLY A 156 -1.89 16.64 12.05
CA GLY A 156 -1.92 17.85 11.24
C GLY A 156 -1.75 17.57 9.74
N SER A 157 -0.64 18.05 9.16
CA SER A 157 -0.31 17.88 7.74
C SER A 157 0.59 16.67 7.43
N TYR A 158 1.10 15.97 8.44
CA TYR A 158 2.05 14.86 8.25
C TYR A 158 1.49 13.51 8.68
N LEU A 159 2.13 12.45 8.17
CA LEU A 159 1.87 11.04 8.45
C LEU A 159 2.97 10.48 9.34
N GLU A 160 2.61 9.56 10.23
CA GLU A 160 3.55 8.84 11.10
C GLU A 160 3.09 7.39 11.30
N LEU A 161 4.01 6.50 11.71
CA LEU A 161 3.61 5.17 12.18
C LEU A 161 2.79 5.30 13.46
N SER A 162 1.70 4.55 13.57
CA SER A 162 0.98 4.48 14.84
C SER A 162 1.85 3.84 15.91
N GLU A 163 2.05 4.51 17.04
CA GLU A 163 2.78 3.99 18.19
C GLU A 163 2.18 2.68 18.71
N THR A 164 0.86 2.54 18.56
CA THR A 164 0.12 1.37 19.04
C THR A 164 0.10 0.21 18.05
N PHE A 165 0.52 0.40 16.79
CA PHE A 165 0.36 -0.63 15.77
C PHE A 165 1.22 -1.87 16.01
N SER A 166 2.49 -1.71 16.41
CA SER A 166 3.36 -2.86 16.72
C SER A 166 2.77 -3.73 17.83
N MET A 167 2.21 -3.12 18.88
CA MET A 167 1.50 -3.85 19.95
C MET A 167 0.19 -4.48 19.45
N LYS A 168 -0.52 -3.81 18.54
CA LYS A 168 -1.73 -4.34 17.91
C LYS A 168 -1.42 -5.53 16.99
N LEU A 169 -0.26 -5.59 16.36
CA LEU A 169 0.13 -6.67 15.46
C LEU A 169 0.21 -8.01 16.20
N GLU A 170 0.83 -8.03 17.39
CA GLU A 170 0.82 -9.22 18.25
C GLU A 170 -0.60 -9.65 18.65
N ARG A 171 -1.46 -8.67 18.93
CA ARG A 171 -2.87 -8.94 19.26
C ARG A 171 -3.63 -9.49 18.06
N ILE A 172 -3.36 -8.98 16.85
CA ILE A 172 -3.93 -9.50 15.60
C ILE A 172 -3.48 -10.95 15.38
N ALA A 173 -2.19 -11.25 15.56
CA ALA A 173 -1.66 -12.61 15.46
C ALA A 173 -2.32 -13.57 16.47
N LYS A 174 -2.48 -13.14 17.73
CA LYS A 174 -3.17 -13.92 18.78
C LYS A 174 -4.65 -14.16 18.45
N ILE A 175 -5.37 -13.13 17.98
CA ILE A 175 -6.78 -13.26 17.57
C ILE A 175 -6.90 -14.19 16.37
N TRP A 176 -5.97 -14.13 15.42
CA TRP A 176 -5.94 -14.97 14.23
C TRP A 176 -5.85 -16.45 14.58
N LYS A 177 -4.88 -16.84 15.41
CA LYS A 177 -4.73 -18.23 15.88
C LYS A 177 -6.02 -18.75 16.52
N LYS A 178 -6.66 -17.93 17.37
CA LYS A 178 -7.96 -18.25 17.97
C LYS A 178 -9.11 -18.34 16.96
N PHE A 179 -9.12 -17.49 15.92
CA PHE A 179 -10.18 -17.44 14.92
C PHE A 179 -10.12 -18.60 13.92
N VAL A 180 -8.91 -19.00 13.53
CA VAL A 180 -8.62 -20.10 12.59
C VAL A 180 -8.62 -21.47 13.29
N GLY A 181 -8.64 -21.51 14.61
CA GLY A 181 -8.79 -22.75 15.39
C GLY A 181 -7.47 -23.44 15.72
N GLU A 182 -6.33 -22.77 15.55
CA GLU A 182 -5.04 -23.21 16.08
C GLU A 182 -4.95 -22.91 17.59
N GLU A 183 -5.96 -23.34 18.37
CA GLU A 183 -5.69 -23.68 19.77
C GLU A 183 -4.95 -25.02 19.71
N GLU A 184 -3.62 -24.97 19.73
CA GLU A 184 -2.82 -26.12 20.18
C GLU A 184 -3.49 -26.67 21.44
N GLU A 185 -3.88 -27.94 21.37
CA GLU A 185 -4.45 -28.69 22.48
C GLU A 185 -3.63 -28.42 23.74
N ARG A 186 -4.34 -27.90 24.74
CA ARG A 186 -3.84 -27.57 26.07
C ARG A 186 -3.16 -28.80 26.70
N TRP A 187 -2.01 -28.56 27.33
CA TRP A 187 -1.50 -29.40 28.43
C TRP A 187 -2.52 -29.46 29.57
#